data_AF-A0A379AI77-F1
#
_entry.id   AF-A0A379AI77-F1
#
_cell.length_a   1.000
_cell.length_b   1.000
_cell.length_c   1.000
_cell.angle_alpha   90.00
_cell.angle_beta   90.00
_cell.angle_gamma   90.00
#
_symmetry.space_group_name_H-M   'P 1'
#
loop_
_entity.id
_entity.type
_entity.pdbx_description
1 polymer ?
#
loop_
_entity_poly.entity_id
_entity_poly.type
_entity_poly.pdbx_seq_one_letter_code
_entity_poly.pdbx_strand_id
1 'polypeptide(L)'
;MSDSPVIKTMRVVPVAGYDSMLLNIGGAHNCYFTRILVILTDSAGRTGVGESPCHASTLALLERFRPQIEGSELLRLNATIATLFASDARHQQTAHTDDIHIPQMNPEKFYNATAAIEAALLDLLGQHLNLAGLPSYLQRQAARSGAGPRLSVLYRRP
;
A
#
# COMPACT_ATOMS: atom_id res chain seq x y z
N MET A 1 10.58 29.09 -1.36
CA MET A 1 9.44 28.26 -1.81
C MET A 1 9.54 26.95 -1.05
N SER A 2 8.48 26.52 -0.37
CA SER A 2 8.48 25.23 0.32
C SER A 2 8.52 24.14 -0.74
N ASP A 3 9.67 23.49 -0.90
CA ASP A 3 9.84 22.42 -1.88
C ASP A 3 8.94 21.23 -1.51
N SER A 4 8.30 20.62 -2.50
CA SER A 4 7.43 19.46 -2.23
C SER A 4 8.31 18.25 -1.91
N PRO A 5 8.02 17.49 -0.83
CA PRO A 5 8.77 16.25 -0.59
C PRO A 5 8.60 15.30 -1.78
N VAL A 6 9.72 14.89 -2.37
CA VAL A 6 9.74 13.88 -3.43
C VAL A 6 9.75 12.48 -2.84
N ILE A 7 8.98 11.55 -3.43
CA ILE A 7 8.99 10.13 -3.07
C ILE A 7 10.31 9.50 -3.53
N LYS A 8 11.08 8.93 -2.59
CA LYS A 8 12.37 8.31 -2.87
C LYS A 8 12.30 6.82 -3.15
N THR A 9 11.54 6.07 -2.35
CA THR A 9 11.44 4.62 -2.52
C THR A 9 10.03 4.13 -2.32
N MET A 10 9.66 3.09 -3.07
CA MET A 10 8.43 2.34 -2.91
C MET A 10 8.76 0.85 -2.73
N ARG A 11 8.46 0.31 -1.55
CA ARG A 11 8.62 -1.11 -1.23
C ARG A 11 7.26 -1.79 -1.20
N VAL A 12 7.18 -2.98 -1.80
CA VAL A 12 5.98 -3.80 -1.84
C VAL A 12 6.30 -5.10 -1.09
N VAL A 13 5.55 -5.37 -0.02
CA VAL A 13 5.86 -6.47 0.91
C VAL A 13 4.63 -7.34 1.10
N PRO A 14 4.58 -8.53 0.47
CA PRO A 14 3.59 -9.54 0.81
C PRO A 14 3.76 -10.01 2.25
N VAL A 15 2.66 -10.07 2.99
CA VAL A 15 2.61 -10.54 4.38
C VAL A 15 1.53 -11.59 4.54
N ALA A 16 1.73 -12.47 5.50
CA ALA A 16 0.73 -13.44 5.93
C ALA A 16 0.46 -13.28 7.43
N GLY A 17 -0.79 -13.42 7.83
CA GLY A 17 -1.22 -13.49 9.22
C GLY A 17 -2.08 -14.71 9.45
N TYR A 18 -2.30 -15.08 10.71
CA TYR A 18 -3.18 -16.19 11.07
C TYR A 18 -4.65 -15.77 10.98
N ASP A 19 -5.49 -16.69 10.52
CA ASP A 19 -6.94 -16.52 10.50
C ASP A 19 -7.64 -17.69 11.23
N SER A 20 -8.85 -17.44 11.73
CA SER A 20 -9.73 -18.48 12.25
C SER A 20 -10.42 -19.23 11.12
N MET A 21 -10.99 -20.40 11.41
CA MET A 21 -11.77 -21.19 10.44
C MET A 21 -13.17 -20.58 10.23
N LEU A 22 -13.24 -19.37 9.69
CA LEU A 22 -14.49 -18.66 9.40
C LEU A 22 -15.20 -19.30 8.21
N LEU A 23 -16.50 -19.59 8.36
CA LEU A 23 -17.34 -20.18 7.31
C LEU A 23 -18.10 -19.08 6.57
N ASN A 24 -18.12 -19.16 5.24
CA ASN A 24 -18.89 -18.28 4.36
C ASN A 24 -19.39 -19.07 3.13
N ILE A 25 -20.14 -18.43 2.22
CA ILE A 25 -20.75 -19.09 1.05
C ILE A 25 -19.73 -19.75 0.08
N GLY A 26 -18.45 -19.46 0.20
CA GLY A 26 -17.35 -20.01 -0.60
C GLY A 26 -16.50 -21.01 0.15
N GLY A 27 -16.95 -21.43 1.33
CA GLY A 27 -16.33 -22.48 2.13
C GLY A 27 -15.79 -21.96 3.46
N ALA A 28 -14.63 -22.47 3.85
CA ALA A 28 -13.96 -22.10 5.09
C ALA A 28 -12.69 -21.31 4.79
N HIS A 29 -12.37 -20.32 5.63
CA HIS A 29 -11.09 -19.61 5.58
C HIS A 29 -9.92 -20.59 5.79
N ASN A 30 -8.81 -20.31 5.12
CA ASN A 30 -7.55 -21.01 5.37
C ASN A 30 -6.95 -20.56 6.71
N CYS A 31 -5.96 -21.28 7.24
CA CYS A 31 -5.27 -20.93 8.48
C CYS A 31 -4.50 -19.60 8.41
N TYR A 32 -4.28 -19.09 7.18
CA TYR A 32 -3.56 -17.86 6.92
C TYR A 32 -4.35 -16.95 5.98
N PHE A 33 -4.36 -15.66 6.28
CA PHE A 33 -4.75 -14.62 5.34
C PHE A 33 -3.50 -13.89 4.82
N THR A 34 -3.58 -13.35 3.60
CA THR A 34 -2.46 -12.66 2.95
C THR A 34 -2.82 -11.23 2.55
N ARG A 35 -1.90 -10.30 2.75
CA ARG A 35 -2.03 -8.88 2.39
C ARG A 35 -0.75 -8.39 1.74
N ILE A 36 -0.80 -7.25 1.06
CA ILE A 36 0.38 -6.59 0.50
C ILE A 36 0.50 -5.23 1.17
N LEU A 37 1.64 -4.96 1.78
CA LEU A 37 1.99 -3.65 2.33
C LEU A 37 2.74 -2.85 1.27
N VAL A 38 2.32 -1.61 1.05
CA VAL A 38 3.03 -0.60 0.27
C VAL A 38 3.67 0.37 1.24
N ILE A 39 4.99 0.52 1.19
CA ILE A 39 5.75 1.38 2.08
C ILE A 39 6.48 2.41 1.21
N LEU A 40 6.14 3.68 1.39
CA LEU A 40 6.78 4.80 0.70
C LEU A 40 7.71 5.55 1.65
N THR A 41 8.86 6.02 1.16
CA THR A 41 9.69 6.99 1.88
C THR A 41 9.86 8.25 1.07
N ASP A 42 9.79 9.42 1.72
CA ASP A 42 9.98 10.71 1.07
C ASP A 42 11.40 11.27 1.30
N SER A 43 11.71 12.37 0.61
CA SER A 43 12.95 13.12 0.76
C SER A 43 13.12 13.83 2.11
N ALA A 44 12.03 14.01 2.86
CA ALA A 44 12.04 14.55 4.22
C ALA A 44 12.25 13.46 5.29
N GLY A 45 12.47 12.20 4.89
CA GLY A 45 12.72 11.08 5.78
C GLY A 45 11.47 10.49 6.44
N ARG A 46 10.27 10.86 5.96
CA ARG A 46 8.99 10.31 6.43
C ARG A 46 8.70 8.98 5.75
N THR A 47 7.82 8.19 6.38
CA THR A 47 7.35 6.91 5.84
C THR A 47 5.84 6.89 5.86
N GLY A 48 5.24 6.55 4.72
CA GLY A 48 3.79 6.31 4.61
C GLY A 48 3.51 4.85 4.28
N VAL A 49 2.40 4.32 4.79
CA VAL A 49 2.03 2.92 4.62
C VAL A 49 0.61 2.78 4.09
N GLY A 50 0.44 1.90 3.11
CA GLY A 50 -0.85 1.45 2.61
C GLY A 50 -0.93 -0.07 2.57
N GLU A 51 -2.15 -0.59 2.52
CA GLU A 51 -2.41 -2.03 2.57
C GLU A 51 -3.42 -2.43 1.48
N SER A 52 -3.21 -3.60 0.90
CA SER A 52 -4.10 -4.18 -0.11
C SER A 52 -4.38 -5.66 0.18
N PRO A 53 -5.54 -6.20 -0.23
CA PRO A 53 -5.72 -7.64 -0.39
C PRO A 53 -4.59 -8.23 -1.27
N CYS A 54 -4.05 -9.39 -0.88
CA CYS A 54 -2.98 -10.01 -1.65
C CYS A 54 -3.54 -10.80 -2.83
N HIS A 55 -3.07 -10.47 -4.03
CA HIS A 55 -3.26 -11.27 -5.24
C HIS A 55 -2.03 -11.11 -6.13
N ALA A 56 -1.63 -12.16 -6.86
CA ALA A 56 -0.45 -12.13 -7.72
C ALA A 56 -0.49 -10.98 -8.75
N SER A 57 -1.66 -10.70 -9.30
CA SER A 57 -1.88 -9.60 -10.23
C SER A 57 -1.81 -8.20 -9.57
N THR A 58 -2.22 -8.07 -8.30
CA THR A 58 -2.07 -6.83 -7.53
C THR A 58 -0.60 -6.58 -7.24
N LEU A 59 0.15 -7.61 -6.88
CA LEU A 59 1.60 -7.53 -6.70
C LEU A 59 2.29 -7.05 -7.99
N ALA A 60 1.96 -7.66 -9.13
CA ALA A 60 2.52 -7.28 -10.43
C ALA A 60 2.18 -5.83 -10.82
N LEU A 61 0.96 -5.36 -10.50
CA LEU A 61 0.58 -3.96 -10.72
C LEU A 61 1.38 -2.99 -9.87
N LEU A 62 1.52 -3.28 -8.57
CA LEU A 62 2.27 -2.42 -7.65
C LEU A 62 3.74 -2.30 -8.09
N GLU A 63 4.35 -3.41 -8.52
CA GLU A 63 5.70 -3.40 -9.10
C GLU A 63 5.76 -2.60 -10.42
N ARG A 64 4.75 -2.72 -11.29
CA ARG A 64 4.65 -1.94 -12.53
C ARG A 64 4.48 -0.43 -12.29
N PHE A 65 3.80 -0.04 -11.21
CA PHE A 65 3.57 1.37 -10.86
C PHE A 65 4.74 2.01 -10.13
N ARG A 66 5.63 1.25 -9.49
CA ARG A 66 6.84 1.77 -8.81
C ARG A 66 7.54 2.92 -9.55
N PRO A 67 7.93 2.79 -10.84
CA PRO A 67 8.64 3.86 -11.56
C PRO A 67 7.83 5.13 -11.78
N GLN A 68 6.50 5.09 -11.68
CA GLN A 68 5.63 6.27 -11.77
C GLN A 68 5.48 6.97 -10.41
N ILE A 69 5.72 6.25 -9.32
CA ILE A 69 5.61 6.77 -7.95
C ILE A 69 6.95 7.32 -7.46
N GLU A 70 8.04 6.59 -7.66
CA GLU A 70 9.38 7.05 -7.30
C GLU A 70 9.77 8.27 -8.15
N GLY A 71 10.22 9.34 -7.51
CA GLY A 71 10.50 10.63 -8.14
C GLY A 71 9.29 11.55 -8.27
N SER A 72 8.07 11.09 -7.95
CA SER A 72 6.90 11.98 -7.93
C SER A 72 6.92 12.92 -6.71
N GLU A 73 6.37 14.12 -6.90
CA GLU A 73 6.18 15.10 -5.84
C GLU A 73 4.94 14.75 -5.01
N LEU A 74 5.08 14.74 -3.68
CA LEU A 74 3.99 14.41 -2.75
C LEU A 74 2.77 15.32 -2.91
N LEU A 75 2.99 16.63 -3.15
CA LEU A 75 1.88 17.58 -3.33
C LEU A 75 1.16 17.42 -4.69
N ARG A 76 1.68 16.58 -5.59
CA ARG A 76 1.03 16.21 -6.84
C ARG A 76 0.28 14.88 -6.76
N LEU A 77 0.00 14.38 -5.54
CA LEU A 77 -0.73 13.13 -5.27
C LEU A 77 -1.89 12.89 -6.24
N ASN A 78 -2.85 13.83 -6.35
CA ASN A 78 -4.03 13.66 -7.21
C ASN A 78 -3.66 13.48 -8.69
N ALA A 79 -2.62 14.18 -9.16
CA ALA A 79 -2.14 14.03 -10.53
C ALA A 79 -1.45 12.68 -10.73
N THR A 80 -0.62 12.24 -9.78
CA THR A 80 0.01 10.92 -9.80
C THR A 80 -1.04 9.81 -9.86
N ILE A 81 -2.07 9.88 -9.01
CA ILE A 81 -3.18 8.91 -9.02
C ILE A 81 -3.95 8.97 -10.35
N ALA A 82 -4.24 10.16 -10.89
CA ALA A 82 -4.89 10.30 -12.19
C ALA A 82 -4.06 9.66 -13.32
N THR A 83 -2.73 9.75 -13.28
CA THR A 83 -1.84 9.07 -14.23
C THR A 83 -1.97 7.55 -14.13
N LEU A 84 -2.06 6.99 -12.92
CA LEU A 84 -2.31 5.56 -12.75
C LEU A 84 -3.64 5.14 -13.39
N PHE A 85 -4.72 5.91 -13.16
CA PHE A 85 -6.05 5.66 -13.72
C PHE A 85 -6.13 5.80 -15.25
N ALA A 86 -5.25 6.59 -15.84
CA ALA A 86 -5.11 6.74 -17.30
C ALA A 86 -4.23 5.65 -17.93
N SER A 87 -3.58 4.79 -17.13
CA SER A 87 -2.71 3.75 -17.67
C SER A 87 -3.50 2.59 -18.28
N ASP A 88 -2.97 2.01 -19.37
CA ASP A 88 -3.57 0.85 -20.05
C ASP A 88 -3.70 -0.39 -19.14
N ALA A 89 -2.95 -0.43 -18.03
CA ALA A 89 -3.03 -1.48 -17.03
C ALA A 89 -4.44 -1.62 -16.44
N ARG A 90 -5.23 -0.53 -16.44
CA ARG A 90 -6.64 -0.54 -16.03
C ARG A 90 -7.50 -1.45 -16.90
N HIS A 91 -7.31 -1.42 -18.22
CA HIS A 91 -8.13 -2.16 -19.18
C HIS A 91 -7.66 -3.61 -19.39
N GLN A 92 -6.38 -3.88 -19.13
CA GLN A 92 -5.80 -5.22 -19.30
C GLN A 92 -6.34 -6.24 -18.27
N GLN A 93 -6.81 -5.80 -17.11
CA GLN A 93 -7.33 -6.72 -16.08
C GLN A 93 -8.85 -6.94 -16.16
N THR A 94 -9.62 -5.98 -16.67
CA THR A 94 -11.06 -6.16 -16.87
C THR A 94 -11.39 -7.22 -17.93
N ALA A 95 -10.43 -7.56 -18.81
CA ALA A 95 -10.61 -8.59 -19.83
C ALA A 95 -10.60 -10.04 -19.29
N HIS A 96 -10.14 -10.27 -18.05
CA HIS A 96 -10.07 -11.60 -17.42
C HIS A 96 -10.95 -11.73 -16.17
N THR A 97 -11.78 -10.73 -15.86
CA THR A 97 -12.66 -10.74 -14.67
C THR A 97 -14.02 -11.39 -14.90
N ASP A 98 -14.39 -11.67 -16.14
CA ASP A 98 -15.74 -12.16 -16.48
C ASP A 98 -15.91 -13.67 -16.27
N ASP A 99 -14.83 -14.44 -16.09
CA ASP A 99 -14.90 -15.92 -16.01
C ASP A 99 -14.79 -16.51 -14.60
N ILE A 100 -14.45 -15.70 -13.57
CA ILE A 100 -14.22 -16.23 -12.21
C ILE A 100 -15.10 -15.51 -11.19
N HIS A 101 -16.34 -15.98 -11.05
CA HIS A 101 -17.24 -15.55 -10.00
C HIS A 101 -16.86 -16.25 -8.67
N ILE A 102 -15.91 -15.69 -7.92
CA ILE A 102 -15.75 -16.00 -6.49
C ILE A 102 -16.53 -14.93 -5.71
N PRO A 103 -17.74 -15.24 -5.20
CA PRO A 103 -18.64 -14.23 -4.67
C PRO A 103 -18.12 -13.47 -3.43
N GLN A 104 -17.04 -13.91 -2.77
CA GLN A 104 -16.50 -13.21 -1.58
C GLN A 104 -15.50 -12.09 -1.86
N MET A 105 -14.82 -12.08 -3.01
CA MET A 105 -13.65 -11.20 -3.19
C MET A 105 -13.86 -10.24 -4.35
N ASN A 106 -13.52 -8.96 -4.13
CA ASN A 106 -13.54 -7.96 -5.20
C ASN A 106 -12.63 -8.43 -6.36
N PRO A 107 -13.17 -8.68 -7.57
CA PRO A 107 -12.35 -9.08 -8.72
C PRO A 107 -11.46 -7.95 -9.22
N GLU A 108 -11.75 -6.70 -8.84
CA GLU A 108 -11.12 -5.52 -9.42
C GLU A 108 -9.74 -5.20 -8.79
N LYS A 109 -8.76 -6.01 -9.17
CA LYS A 109 -7.37 -5.98 -8.67
C LYS A 109 -6.63 -4.65 -8.89
N PHE A 110 -7.02 -3.89 -9.92
CA PHE A 110 -6.47 -2.57 -10.21
C PHE A 110 -6.74 -1.57 -9.08
N TYR A 111 -7.99 -1.43 -8.65
CA TYR A 111 -8.35 -0.46 -7.61
C TYR A 111 -7.70 -0.81 -6.27
N ASN A 112 -7.55 -2.10 -5.95
CA ASN A 112 -6.83 -2.55 -4.77
C ASN A 112 -5.36 -2.07 -4.77
N ALA A 113 -4.68 -2.11 -5.92
CA ALA A 113 -3.31 -1.62 -6.03
C ALA A 113 -3.24 -0.08 -5.90
N THR A 114 -4.10 0.62 -6.63
CA THR A 114 -4.15 2.09 -6.62
C THR A 114 -4.51 2.64 -5.24
N ALA A 115 -5.49 2.04 -4.57
CA ALA A 115 -5.90 2.44 -3.23
C ALA A 115 -4.79 2.24 -2.18
N ALA A 116 -3.98 1.19 -2.31
CA ALA A 116 -2.85 0.98 -1.41
C ALA A 116 -1.74 2.03 -1.61
N ILE A 117 -1.48 2.44 -2.85
CA ILE A 117 -0.55 3.54 -3.15
C ILE A 117 -1.13 4.87 -2.62
N GLU A 118 -2.39 5.14 -2.90
CA GLU A 118 -3.09 6.35 -2.45
C GLU A 118 -3.07 6.48 -0.92
N ALA A 119 -3.36 5.40 -0.19
CA ALA A 119 -3.30 5.38 1.26
C ALA A 119 -1.90 5.74 1.79
N ALA A 120 -0.84 5.18 1.19
CA ALA A 120 0.54 5.50 1.59
C ALA A 120 0.93 6.96 1.28
N LEU A 121 0.47 7.51 0.16
CA LEU A 121 0.68 8.93 -0.19
C LEU A 121 -0.11 9.86 0.74
N LEU A 122 -1.36 9.52 1.08
CA LEU A 122 -2.18 10.29 2.01
C LEU A 122 -1.61 10.30 3.43
N ASP A 123 -1.03 9.19 3.88
CA ASP A 123 -0.30 9.12 5.16
C ASP A 123 0.89 10.11 5.16
N LEU A 124 1.73 10.08 4.12
CA LEU A 124 2.83 11.04 3.95
C LEU A 124 2.33 12.49 3.90
N LEU A 125 1.24 12.75 3.18
CA LEU A 125 0.65 14.08 3.06
C LEU A 125 0.12 14.59 4.42
N GLY A 126 -0.57 13.73 5.17
CA GLY A 126 -1.04 14.04 6.52
C GLY A 126 0.11 14.38 7.47
N GLN A 127 1.23 13.65 7.37
CA GLN A 127 2.45 13.95 8.11
C GLN A 127 3.14 15.25 7.65
N HIS A 128 3.13 15.54 6.34
CA HIS A 128 3.70 16.78 5.79
C HIS A 128 2.92 18.02 6.24
N LEU A 129 1.58 17.94 6.25
CA LEU A 129 0.70 19.02 6.66
C LEU A 129 0.51 19.10 8.19
N ASN A 130 1.09 18.18 8.96
CA ASN A 130 0.91 18.04 10.41
C ASN A 130 -0.57 17.88 10.83
N LEU A 131 -1.40 17.26 10.00
CA LEU A 131 -2.85 17.10 10.21
C LEU A 131 -3.23 15.79 10.91
N ALA A 132 -2.27 15.10 11.52
CA ALA A 132 -2.36 13.67 11.85
C ALA A 132 -3.70 13.19 12.44
N GLY A 133 -4.22 12.11 11.85
CA GLY A 133 -5.19 11.19 12.45
C GLY A 133 -4.56 10.08 13.31
N LEU A 134 -3.25 10.18 13.64
CA LEU A 134 -2.58 9.29 14.59
C LEU A 134 -2.36 10.04 15.92
N PRO A 135 -2.71 9.47 17.08
CA PRO A 135 -2.53 10.14 18.36
C PRO A 135 -1.04 10.46 18.57
N SER A 136 -0.79 11.72 18.94
CA SER A 136 0.55 12.28 19.23
C SER A 136 1.44 11.45 20.18
N TYR A 137 0.90 10.42 20.85
CA TYR A 137 1.64 9.46 21.66
C TYR A 137 2.56 8.53 20.85
N LEU A 138 2.14 8.03 19.67
CA LEU A 138 2.99 7.13 18.86
C LEU A 138 4.16 7.88 18.21
N GLN A 139 3.95 9.13 17.79
CA GLN A 139 5.04 10.02 17.33
C GLN A 139 6.04 10.31 18.46
N ARG A 140 5.56 10.48 19.70
CA ARG A 140 6.43 10.69 20.87
C ARG A 140 7.24 9.44 21.24
N GLN A 141 6.72 8.24 20.98
CA GLN A 141 7.44 7.00 21.28
C GLN A 141 8.60 6.75 20.29
N ALA A 142 8.41 7.09 19.01
CA ALA A 142 9.48 7.06 18.00
C ALA A 142 10.57 8.14 18.23
N ALA A 143 10.19 9.32 18.75
CA ALA A 143 11.15 10.37 19.06
C ALA A 143 11.96 10.12 20.35
N ARG A 144 11.41 9.37 21.32
CA ARG A 144 12.05 9.08 22.62
C ARG A 144 13.04 7.92 22.58
N SER A 145 12.98 7.04 21.60
CA SER A 145 13.81 5.83 21.57
C SER A 145 15.23 6.05 21.00
N GLY A 146 15.56 7.20 20.40
CA GLY A 146 16.88 7.46 19.81
C GLY A 146 17.32 6.44 18.74
N ALA A 147 16.44 5.51 18.39
CA ALA A 147 16.65 4.44 17.44
C ALA A 147 15.66 4.68 16.31
N GLY A 148 16.17 4.96 15.12
CA GLY A 148 15.36 5.02 13.91
C GLY A 148 14.46 3.79 13.78
N PRO A 149 13.38 3.86 12.97
CA PRO A 149 12.32 2.86 12.98
C PRO A 149 12.89 1.49 12.57
N ARG A 150 13.28 0.68 13.55
CA ARG A 150 13.45 -0.76 13.37
C ARG A 150 12.05 -1.34 13.36
N LEU A 151 11.45 -1.37 12.17
CA LEU A 151 10.48 -2.42 11.86
C LEU A 151 11.25 -3.74 11.95
N SER A 152 11.29 -4.34 13.15
CA SER A 152 11.65 -5.74 13.31
C SER A 152 10.52 -6.58 12.74
N VAL A 153 10.48 -6.65 11.40
CA VAL A 153 9.80 -7.73 10.70
C VAL A 153 10.55 -8.99 11.09
N LEU A 154 9.95 -9.78 11.97
CA LEU A 154 10.38 -11.14 12.30
C LEU A 154 10.28 -12.00 11.05
N TYR A 155 11.27 -11.88 10.17
CA TYR A 155 11.53 -12.82 9.10
C TYR A 155 12.50 -13.87 9.63
N ARG A 156 11.96 -14.89 10.30
CA ARG A 156 12.73 -16.10 10.61
C ARG A 156 12.53 -17.04 9.43
N ARG A 157 13.53 -17.16 8.55
CA ARG A 157 13.62 -18.31 7.64
C ARG A 157 13.95 -19.58 8.45
N PRO A 158 13.48 -20.76 8.02
CA PRO A 158 13.92 -22.03 8.57
C PRO A 158 15.42 -22.25 8.39
#